data_AF-A2EJI7-F1
#
_entry.id   AF-A2EJI7-F1
#
_cell.length_a   1.000
_cell.length_b   1.000
_cell.length_c   1.000
_cell.angle_alpha   90.00
_cell.angle_beta   90.00
_cell.angle_gamma   90.00
#
_symmetry.space_group_name_H-M   'P 1'
#
loop_
_entity.id
_entity.type
_entity.pdbx_description
1 polymer ?
#
loop_
_entity_poly.entity_id
_entity_poly.type
_entity_poly.pdbx_seq_one_letter_code
_entity_poly.pdbx_strand_id
1 'polypeptide(L)'
;MQDTELTIVDARMQHLSFFINTTIQQVMTEKTKELLKSKHIDPIKVTKSLEKALMASLKSEREQFLQDTIDKLEQTIAEKNSFELELKSLQKKAAVKNSYLQEQNAMLREKYMAMKKNTTKSTDELFSRSTFISSDLQSKDTYIDSTHEFLRNTKSLCNEFKNELKLMRKAVNSQVKELHTNLNKISHDIKKYTKICNNQQNRRISSKLESYINNLDDIKTEGSKYNLICTALLEILHEIHPTNKTLQEVNTSTIDEHIGEVEIAIREIPDVIRSETQSEMLRSVYNAYPEYKQQNINSLTEIINSIVEKRLKSQEQLYDDHYKKLKKKEHELRARLQKVLDSIPKEPIYTKMSTFSMAANADHEKIKWEKRKKYLDETIKIVESLSPKKSHSPKK
;
A
#
# COMPACT_ATOMS: atom_id res chain seq x y z
N MET A 1 -41.05 54.22 -31.03
CA MET A 1 -41.52 53.72 -32.34
C MET A 1 -42.51 54.68 -33.01
N GLN A 2 -43.36 55.39 -32.26
CA GLN A 2 -44.28 56.40 -32.84
C GLN A 2 -43.56 57.61 -33.48
N ASP A 3 -42.44 58.09 -32.91
CA ASP A 3 -41.72 59.27 -33.46
C ASP A 3 -40.99 59.00 -34.79
N THR A 4 -40.60 57.74 -35.02
CA THR A 4 -40.00 57.29 -36.30
C THR A 4 -41.03 57.13 -37.41
N GLU A 5 -42.29 56.81 -37.09
CA GLU A 5 -43.36 56.74 -38.09
C GLU A 5 -43.82 58.14 -38.52
N LEU A 6 -43.88 59.10 -37.58
CA LEU A 6 -44.28 60.49 -37.86
C LEU A 6 -43.29 61.19 -38.81
N THR A 7 -41.99 60.98 -38.60
CA THR A 7 -40.91 61.57 -39.42
C THR A 7 -40.85 60.98 -40.84
N ILE A 8 -41.21 59.70 -41.01
CA ILE A 8 -41.31 59.07 -42.33
C ILE A 8 -42.53 59.60 -43.10
N VAL A 9 -43.66 59.86 -42.43
CA VAL A 9 -44.86 60.41 -43.08
C VAL A 9 -44.63 61.84 -43.56
N ASP A 10 -43.97 62.69 -42.78
CA ASP A 10 -43.65 64.07 -43.16
C ASP A 10 -42.67 64.14 -44.35
N ALA A 11 -41.63 63.31 -44.35
CA ALA A 11 -40.70 63.20 -45.48
C ALA A 11 -41.41 62.74 -46.76
N ARG A 12 -42.41 61.85 -46.64
CA ARG A 12 -43.23 61.38 -47.78
C ARG A 12 -44.14 62.47 -48.32
N MET A 13 -44.78 63.26 -47.45
CA MET A 13 -45.61 64.39 -47.86
C MET A 13 -44.77 65.47 -48.58
N GLN A 14 -43.54 65.69 -48.13
CA GLN A 14 -42.62 66.62 -48.79
C GLN A 14 -42.17 66.11 -50.17
N HIS A 15 -41.82 64.83 -50.30
CA HIS A 15 -41.45 64.24 -51.58
C HIS A 15 -42.61 64.24 -52.58
N LEU A 16 -43.81 63.85 -52.14
CA LEU A 16 -45.01 63.85 -52.98
C LEU A 16 -45.37 65.28 -53.42
N SER A 17 -45.29 66.26 -52.51
CA SER A 17 -45.52 67.67 -52.82
C SER A 17 -44.49 68.22 -53.82
N PHE A 18 -43.20 67.90 -53.63
CA PHE A 18 -42.14 68.28 -54.55
C PHE A 18 -42.35 67.67 -55.94
N PHE A 19 -42.69 66.39 -56.01
CA PHE A 19 -42.91 65.68 -57.27
C PHE A 19 -44.17 66.16 -57.99
N ILE A 20 -45.29 66.37 -57.29
CA ILE A 20 -46.52 66.95 -57.85
C ILE A 20 -46.22 68.34 -58.41
N ASN A 21 -45.51 69.20 -57.66
CA ASN A 21 -45.14 70.53 -58.13
C ASN A 21 -44.24 70.48 -59.36
N THR A 22 -43.29 69.54 -59.39
CA THR A 22 -42.38 69.35 -60.54
C THR A 22 -43.13 68.84 -61.77
N THR A 23 -44.09 67.94 -61.59
CA THR A 23 -44.93 67.40 -62.67
C THR A 23 -45.89 68.45 -63.21
N ILE A 24 -46.52 69.24 -62.32
CA ILE A 24 -47.34 70.40 -62.69
C ILE A 24 -46.48 71.40 -63.47
N GLN A 25 -45.27 71.71 -63.00
CA GLN A 25 -44.35 72.58 -63.71
C GLN A 25 -43.98 72.00 -65.08
N GLN A 26 -43.61 70.73 -65.20
CA GLN A 26 -43.26 70.12 -66.49
C GLN A 26 -44.43 70.15 -67.48
N VAL A 27 -45.65 69.79 -67.05
CA VAL A 27 -46.85 69.85 -67.90
C VAL A 27 -47.16 71.29 -68.31
N MET A 28 -47.04 72.24 -67.39
CA MET A 28 -47.21 73.67 -67.68
C MET A 28 -46.11 74.19 -68.63
N THR A 29 -44.89 73.66 -68.55
CA THR A 29 -43.74 74.06 -69.38
C THR A 29 -43.81 73.46 -70.80
N GLU A 30 -44.21 72.19 -70.92
CA GLU A 30 -44.48 71.56 -72.21
C GLU A 30 -45.70 72.21 -72.91
N LYS A 31 -46.74 72.56 -72.16
CA LYS A 31 -47.90 73.27 -72.72
C LYS A 31 -47.65 74.74 -73.00
N THR A 32 -46.77 75.44 -72.26
CA THR A 32 -46.34 76.80 -72.66
C THR A 32 -45.56 76.78 -73.98
N LYS A 33 -44.81 75.71 -74.26
CA LYS A 33 -44.20 75.49 -75.59
C LYS A 33 -45.24 75.23 -76.69
N GLU A 34 -46.38 74.60 -76.41
CA GLU A 34 -47.50 74.47 -77.36
C GLU A 34 -48.38 75.74 -77.49
N LEU A 35 -48.50 76.54 -76.42
CA LEU A 35 -49.18 77.85 -76.37
C LEU A 35 -48.50 78.90 -77.25
N LEU A 36 -47.18 78.86 -77.34
CA LEU A 36 -46.42 79.68 -78.30
C LEU A 36 -46.72 79.31 -79.76
N LYS A 37 -47.41 78.19 -80.02
CA LYS A 37 -47.76 77.70 -81.37
C LYS A 37 -49.27 77.65 -81.68
N SER A 38 -50.18 77.76 -80.72
CA SER A 38 -51.64 77.74 -81.00
C SER A 38 -52.47 78.63 -80.07
N LYS A 39 -53.45 79.35 -80.62
CA LYS A 39 -54.14 80.50 -79.99
C LYS A 39 -55.31 80.18 -79.05
N HIS A 40 -55.66 78.92 -78.77
CA HIS A 40 -56.70 78.65 -77.77
C HIS A 40 -56.51 77.30 -77.08
N ILE A 41 -56.49 77.32 -75.74
CA ILE A 41 -56.45 76.11 -74.91
C ILE A 41 -57.86 75.85 -74.36
N ASP A 42 -58.32 74.61 -74.47
CA ASP A 42 -59.48 74.10 -73.75
C ASP A 42 -59.07 73.65 -72.33
N PRO A 43 -59.47 74.37 -71.27
CA PRO A 43 -59.07 74.07 -69.89
C PRO A 43 -59.50 72.67 -69.45
N ILE A 44 -60.63 72.18 -69.94
CA ILE A 44 -61.19 70.88 -69.54
C ILE A 44 -60.28 69.73 -70.02
N LYS A 45 -59.68 69.86 -71.21
CA LYS A 45 -58.74 68.86 -71.75
C LYS A 45 -57.42 68.84 -70.98
N VAL A 46 -56.93 70.01 -70.54
CA VAL A 46 -55.70 70.09 -69.73
C VAL A 46 -55.93 69.45 -68.36
N THR A 47 -57.03 69.76 -67.70
CA THR A 47 -57.36 69.17 -66.39
C THR A 47 -57.48 67.65 -66.46
N LYS A 48 -58.16 67.11 -67.48
CA LYS A 48 -58.28 65.65 -67.68
C LYS A 48 -56.94 64.98 -68.00
N SER A 49 -56.07 65.64 -68.75
CA SER A 49 -54.73 65.11 -69.05
C SER A 49 -53.83 65.12 -67.81
N LEU A 50 -53.91 66.18 -67.00
CA LEU A 50 -53.20 66.28 -65.73
C LEU A 50 -53.71 65.23 -64.73
N GLU A 51 -55.03 65.06 -64.62
CA GLU A 51 -55.66 64.01 -63.80
C GLU A 51 -55.19 62.62 -64.22
N LYS A 52 -55.15 62.34 -65.53
CA LYS A 52 -54.66 61.06 -66.06
C LYS A 52 -53.16 60.83 -65.76
N ALA A 53 -52.32 61.86 -65.88
CA ALA A 53 -50.90 61.78 -65.56
C ALA A 53 -50.66 61.56 -64.05
N LEU A 54 -51.37 62.30 -63.20
CA LEU A 54 -51.33 62.14 -61.75
C LEU A 54 -51.79 60.74 -61.32
N MET A 55 -52.88 60.23 -61.90
CA MET A 55 -53.38 58.87 -61.62
C MET A 55 -52.41 57.78 -62.08
N ALA A 56 -51.77 57.93 -63.24
CA ALA A 56 -50.75 57.01 -63.72
C ALA A 56 -49.51 57.03 -62.81
N SER A 57 -49.08 58.21 -62.36
CA SER A 57 -47.95 58.36 -61.45
C SER A 57 -48.24 57.77 -60.07
N LEU A 58 -49.41 58.04 -59.49
CA LEU A 58 -49.86 57.45 -58.22
C LEU A 58 -49.92 55.92 -58.30
N LYS A 59 -50.37 55.39 -59.45
CA LYS A 59 -50.37 53.94 -59.69
C LYS A 59 -48.95 53.37 -59.72
N SER A 60 -48.02 54.06 -60.39
CA SER A 60 -46.60 53.67 -60.43
C SER A 60 -45.93 53.68 -59.06
N GLU A 61 -46.12 54.73 -58.25
CA GLU A 61 -45.58 54.79 -56.88
C GLU A 61 -46.18 53.70 -55.98
N ARG A 62 -47.48 53.42 -56.15
CA ARG A 62 -48.16 52.33 -55.42
C ARG A 62 -47.61 50.96 -55.82
N GLU A 63 -47.40 50.71 -57.11
CA GLU A 63 -46.81 49.46 -57.60
C GLU A 63 -45.38 49.29 -57.09
N GLN A 64 -44.57 50.36 -57.09
CA GLN A 64 -43.22 50.33 -56.54
C GLN A 64 -43.20 50.08 -55.03
N PHE A 65 -44.10 50.71 -54.27
CA PHE A 65 -44.25 50.45 -52.85
C PHE A 65 -44.68 49.00 -52.55
N LEU A 66 -45.60 48.44 -53.35
CA LEU A 66 -46.01 47.05 -53.21
C LEU A 66 -44.83 46.11 -53.47
N GLN A 67 -44.02 46.40 -54.48
CA GLN A 67 -42.81 45.63 -54.77
C GLN A 67 -41.80 45.71 -53.62
N ASP A 68 -41.48 46.91 -53.13
CA ASP A 68 -40.58 47.09 -51.96
C ASP A 68 -41.09 46.34 -50.72
N THR A 69 -42.41 46.27 -50.55
CA THR A 69 -43.04 45.54 -49.43
C THR A 69 -42.95 44.03 -49.61
N ILE A 70 -43.17 43.53 -50.84
CA ILE A 70 -42.99 42.12 -51.20
C ILE A 70 -41.54 41.70 -50.96
N ASP A 71 -40.57 42.48 -51.43
CA ASP A 71 -39.15 42.19 -51.27
C ASP A 71 -38.75 42.14 -49.79
N LYS A 72 -39.24 43.08 -48.96
CA LYS A 72 -39.05 43.05 -47.49
C LYS A 72 -39.70 41.83 -46.84
N LEU A 73 -40.87 41.42 -47.32
CA LEU A 73 -41.59 40.26 -46.80
C LEU A 73 -40.84 38.96 -47.14
N GLU A 74 -40.34 38.85 -48.37
CA GLU A 74 -39.49 37.74 -48.80
C GLU A 74 -38.18 37.68 -48.01
N GLN A 75 -37.53 38.83 -47.78
CA GLN A 75 -36.35 38.90 -46.92
C GLN A 75 -36.66 38.43 -45.49
N THR A 76 -37.77 38.88 -44.90
CA THR A 76 -38.19 38.48 -43.55
C THR A 76 -38.49 36.98 -43.48
N ILE A 77 -39.10 36.41 -44.52
CA ILE A 77 -39.36 34.96 -44.62
C ILE A 77 -38.03 34.19 -44.71
N ALA A 78 -37.06 34.68 -45.49
CA ALA A 78 -35.74 34.07 -45.60
C ALA A 78 -34.99 34.10 -44.26
N GLU A 79 -35.02 35.23 -43.54
CA GLU A 79 -34.44 35.36 -42.20
C GLU A 79 -35.11 34.41 -41.19
N LYS A 80 -36.44 34.33 -41.18
CA LYS A 80 -37.20 33.38 -40.35
C LYS A 80 -36.76 31.94 -40.62
N ASN A 81 -36.70 31.54 -41.89
CA ASN A 81 -36.30 30.18 -42.28
C ASN A 81 -34.85 29.88 -41.85
N SER A 82 -33.96 30.87 -41.95
CA SER A 82 -32.58 30.77 -41.44
C SER A 82 -32.56 30.53 -39.93
N PHE A 83 -33.32 31.30 -39.16
CA PHE A 83 -33.40 31.12 -37.70
C PHE A 83 -34.01 29.76 -37.30
N GLU A 84 -35.02 29.27 -38.02
CA GLU A 84 -35.59 27.93 -37.75
C GLU A 84 -34.57 26.80 -38.00
N LEU A 85 -33.75 26.92 -39.05
CA LEU A 85 -32.67 25.98 -39.32
C LEU A 85 -31.60 26.03 -38.23
N GLU A 86 -31.20 27.23 -37.79
CA GLU A 86 -30.22 27.40 -36.74
C GLU A 86 -30.73 26.80 -35.41
N LEU A 87 -31.99 27.05 -35.06
CA LEU A 87 -32.64 26.52 -33.86
C LEU A 87 -32.71 24.99 -33.87
N LYS A 88 -33.08 24.37 -35.00
CA LYS A 88 -33.02 22.91 -35.16
C LYS A 88 -31.60 22.37 -35.01
N SER A 89 -30.60 23.07 -35.55
CA SER A 89 -29.19 22.68 -35.41
C SER A 89 -28.72 22.73 -33.95
N LEU A 90 -29.11 23.78 -33.21
CA LEU A 90 -28.77 23.97 -31.81
C LEU A 90 -29.44 22.92 -30.93
N GLN A 91 -30.72 22.61 -31.17
CA GLN A 91 -31.43 21.53 -30.49
C GLN A 91 -30.73 20.19 -30.70
N LYS A 92 -30.31 19.88 -31.93
CA LYS A 92 -29.55 18.64 -32.22
C LYS A 92 -28.21 18.61 -31.50
N LYS A 93 -27.45 19.72 -31.52
CA LYS A 93 -26.17 19.83 -30.79
C LYS A 93 -26.35 19.68 -29.28
N ALA A 94 -27.40 20.28 -28.72
CA ALA A 94 -27.73 20.18 -27.30
C ALA A 94 -28.10 18.73 -26.91
N ALA A 95 -28.92 18.05 -27.72
CA ALA A 95 -29.29 16.65 -27.48
C ALA A 95 -28.06 15.72 -27.47
N VAL A 96 -27.17 15.87 -28.46
CA VAL A 96 -25.91 15.09 -28.52
C VAL A 96 -25.03 15.37 -27.31
N LYS A 97 -24.85 16.64 -26.93
CA LYS A 97 -24.06 17.01 -25.75
C LYS A 97 -24.66 16.46 -24.46
N ASN A 98 -25.99 16.48 -24.33
CA ASN A 98 -26.68 15.96 -23.15
C ASN A 98 -26.53 14.44 -23.03
N SER A 99 -26.65 13.71 -24.13
CA SER A 99 -26.41 12.26 -24.19
C SER A 99 -24.97 11.92 -23.79
N TYR A 100 -23.99 12.64 -24.32
CA TYR A 100 -22.58 12.47 -23.94
C TYR A 100 -22.32 12.72 -22.44
N LEU A 101 -22.93 13.77 -21.88
CA LEU A 101 -22.81 14.06 -20.45
C LEU A 101 -23.49 13.00 -19.57
N GLN A 102 -24.61 12.45 -20.00
CA GLN A 102 -25.26 11.32 -19.31
C GLN A 102 -24.36 10.08 -19.30
N GLU A 103 -23.73 9.75 -20.42
CA GLU A 103 -22.80 8.63 -20.52
C GLU A 103 -21.56 8.82 -19.65
N GLN A 104 -20.96 10.02 -19.64
CA GLN A 104 -19.85 10.35 -18.75
C GLN A 104 -20.23 10.23 -17.27
N ASN A 105 -21.42 10.71 -16.89
CA ASN A 105 -21.92 10.59 -15.53
C ASN A 105 -22.14 9.13 -15.12
N ALA A 106 -22.64 8.28 -16.02
CA ALA A 106 -22.78 6.85 -15.77
C ALA A 106 -21.41 6.19 -15.52
N MET A 107 -20.42 6.45 -16.37
CA MET A 107 -19.04 5.94 -16.19
C MET A 107 -18.40 6.42 -14.88
N LEU A 108 -18.61 7.69 -14.50
CA LEU A 108 -18.08 8.23 -13.25
C LEU A 108 -18.72 7.56 -12.03
N ARG A 109 -20.04 7.34 -12.05
CA ARG A 109 -20.74 6.62 -10.98
C ARG A 109 -20.24 5.18 -10.84
N GLU A 110 -20.01 4.49 -11.95
CA GLU A 110 -19.47 3.13 -11.95
C GLU A 110 -18.05 3.09 -11.35
N LYS A 111 -17.16 3.99 -11.79
CA LYS A 111 -15.80 4.11 -11.22
C LYS A 111 -15.82 4.44 -9.73
N TYR A 112 -16.72 5.33 -9.30
CA TYR A 112 -16.88 5.68 -7.90
C TYR A 112 -17.32 4.47 -7.07
N MET A 113 -18.31 3.69 -7.55
CA MET A 113 -18.75 2.47 -6.87
C MET A 113 -17.65 1.40 -6.80
N ALA A 114 -16.89 1.21 -7.89
CA ALA A 114 -15.74 0.31 -7.89
C ALA A 114 -14.66 0.74 -6.90
N MET A 115 -14.35 2.04 -6.84
CA MET A 115 -13.39 2.60 -5.89
C MET A 115 -13.86 2.39 -4.45
N LYS A 116 -15.14 2.70 -4.15
CA LYS A 116 -15.75 2.49 -2.83
C LYS A 116 -15.68 1.03 -2.38
N LYS A 117 -15.93 0.08 -3.29
CA LYS A 117 -15.84 -1.37 -3.00
C LYS A 117 -14.40 -1.80 -2.72
N ASN A 118 -13.42 -1.21 -3.40
CA ASN A 118 -12.00 -1.51 -3.17
C ASN A 118 -11.50 -0.93 -1.86
N THR A 119 -11.93 0.28 -1.47
CA THR A 119 -11.58 0.85 -0.17
C THR A 119 -12.17 0.03 0.97
N THR A 120 -13.45 -0.40 0.89
CA THR A 120 -14.05 -1.25 1.94
C THR A 120 -13.32 -2.59 2.09
N LYS A 121 -12.95 -3.25 0.98
CA LYS A 121 -12.17 -4.50 1.04
C LYS A 121 -10.80 -4.28 1.70
N SER A 122 -10.12 -3.19 1.35
CA SER A 122 -8.82 -2.86 1.93
C SER A 122 -8.91 -2.54 3.42
N THR A 123 -9.98 -1.90 3.89
CA THR A 123 -10.16 -1.63 5.32
C THR A 123 -10.48 -2.90 6.11
N ASP A 124 -11.28 -3.80 5.53
CA ASP A 124 -11.63 -5.07 6.18
C ASP A 124 -10.40 -5.98 6.30
N GLU A 125 -9.56 -6.08 5.25
CA GLU A 125 -8.30 -6.82 5.28
C GLU A 125 -7.31 -6.26 6.32
N LEU A 126 -7.20 -4.94 6.43
CA LEU A 126 -6.38 -4.29 7.45
C LEU A 126 -6.90 -4.55 8.87
N PHE A 127 -8.22 -4.53 9.05
CA PHE A 127 -8.85 -4.83 10.33
C PHE A 127 -8.65 -6.30 10.75
N SER A 128 -8.83 -7.24 9.83
CA SER A 128 -8.56 -8.67 10.07
C SER A 128 -7.08 -8.94 10.39
N ARG A 129 -6.16 -8.26 9.70
CA ARG A 129 -4.73 -8.37 9.98
C ARG A 129 -4.36 -7.77 11.34
N SER A 130 -4.97 -6.64 11.70
CA SER A 130 -4.78 -5.99 13.01
C SER A 130 -5.28 -6.87 14.15
N THR A 131 -6.47 -7.45 14.01
CA THR A 131 -7.03 -8.38 15.02
C THR A 131 -6.20 -9.64 15.17
N PHE A 132 -5.69 -10.21 14.07
CA PHE A 132 -4.76 -11.35 14.12
C PHE A 132 -3.46 -10.99 14.87
N ILE A 133 -2.84 -9.86 14.54
CA ILE A 133 -1.60 -9.41 15.22
C ILE A 133 -1.86 -9.15 16.70
N SER A 134 -2.99 -8.53 17.05
CA SER A 134 -3.37 -8.30 18.44
C SER A 134 -3.53 -9.61 19.21
N SER A 135 -4.12 -10.64 18.59
CA SER A 135 -4.26 -11.96 19.20
C SER A 135 -2.92 -12.69 19.36
N ASP A 136 -2.00 -12.56 18.39
CA ASP A 136 -0.66 -13.16 18.48
C ASP A 136 0.21 -12.47 19.53
N LEU A 137 0.08 -11.15 19.70
CA LEU A 137 0.76 -10.44 20.77
C LEU A 137 0.23 -10.86 22.14
N GLN A 138 -1.10 -10.98 22.28
CA GLN A 138 -1.70 -11.41 23.54
C GLN A 138 -1.31 -12.84 23.93
N SER A 139 -1.17 -13.75 22.95
CA SER A 139 -0.69 -15.12 23.22
C SER A 139 0.80 -15.17 23.61
N LYS A 140 1.61 -14.25 23.08
CA LYS A 140 3.02 -14.10 23.49
C LYS A 140 3.15 -13.49 24.87
N ASP A 141 2.31 -12.52 25.22
CA ASP A 141 2.29 -11.93 26.56
C ASP A 141 1.91 -12.99 27.61
N THR A 142 0.89 -13.82 27.35
CA THR A 142 0.55 -14.93 28.26
C THR A 142 1.67 -15.98 28.36
N TYR A 143 2.38 -16.25 27.27
CA TYR A 143 3.57 -17.10 27.30
C TYR A 143 4.69 -16.50 28.17
N ILE A 144 4.96 -15.20 28.04
CA ILE A 144 5.93 -14.47 28.87
C ILE A 144 5.54 -14.55 30.35
N ASP A 145 4.27 -14.30 30.67
CA ASP A 145 3.76 -14.39 32.04
C ASP A 145 3.94 -15.81 32.62
N SER A 146 3.61 -16.84 31.84
CA SER A 146 3.81 -18.24 32.26
C SER A 146 5.29 -18.58 32.49
N THR A 147 6.19 -18.00 31.68
CA THR A 147 7.64 -18.19 31.82
C THR A 147 8.16 -17.50 33.08
N HIS A 148 7.64 -16.31 33.39
CA HIS A 148 7.96 -15.60 34.63
C HIS A 148 7.45 -16.36 35.87
N GLU A 149 6.26 -16.94 35.81
CA GLU A 149 5.73 -17.80 36.87
C GLU A 149 6.62 -19.03 37.07
N PHE A 150 6.99 -19.71 35.98
CA PHE A 150 7.92 -20.84 36.01
C PHE A 150 9.26 -20.45 36.65
N LEU A 151 9.88 -19.36 36.22
CA LEU A 151 11.13 -18.86 36.82
C LEU A 151 10.99 -18.55 38.31
N ARG A 152 9.86 -18.00 38.73
CA ARG A 152 9.58 -17.70 40.15
C ARG A 152 9.49 -18.99 40.96
N ASN A 153 8.81 -20.01 40.43
CA ASN A 153 8.69 -21.33 41.04
C ASN A 153 10.05 -22.03 41.12
N THR A 154 10.84 -22.02 40.04
CA THR A 154 12.21 -22.57 40.04
C THR A 154 13.09 -21.87 41.06
N LYS A 155 13.02 -20.54 41.17
CA LYS A 155 13.77 -19.78 42.17
C LYS A 155 13.34 -20.12 43.60
N SER A 156 12.05 -20.35 43.84
CA SER A 156 11.55 -20.83 45.13
C SER A 156 12.14 -22.20 45.47
N LEU A 157 12.07 -23.14 44.52
CA LEU A 157 12.60 -24.50 44.66
C LEU A 157 14.11 -24.50 44.92
N CYS A 158 14.88 -23.66 44.22
CA CYS A 158 16.31 -23.50 44.49
C CYS A 158 16.59 -22.99 45.91
N ASN A 159 15.76 -22.09 46.43
CA ASN A 159 15.89 -21.62 47.81
C ASN A 159 15.56 -22.73 48.83
N GLU A 160 14.54 -23.55 48.55
CA GLU A 160 14.19 -24.72 49.35
C GLU A 160 15.34 -25.73 49.38
N PHE A 161 15.88 -26.12 48.23
CA PHE A 161 17.05 -27.01 48.15
C PHE A 161 18.27 -26.43 48.89
N LYS A 162 18.50 -25.13 48.79
CA LYS A 162 19.60 -24.47 49.51
C LYS A 162 19.40 -24.53 51.03
N ASN A 163 18.15 -24.40 51.49
CA ASN A 163 17.81 -24.54 52.91
C ASN A 163 17.97 -25.99 53.37
N GLU A 164 17.52 -26.97 52.59
CA GLU A 164 17.71 -28.39 52.88
C GLU A 164 19.19 -28.78 52.95
N LEU A 165 20.01 -28.33 51.99
CA LEU A 165 21.47 -28.54 52.02
C LEU A 165 22.10 -27.95 53.27
N LYS A 166 21.61 -26.78 53.73
CA LYS A 166 22.08 -26.16 54.98
C LYS A 166 21.67 -26.98 56.20
N LEU A 167 20.47 -27.54 56.23
CA LEU A 167 20.00 -28.44 57.29
C LEU A 167 20.77 -29.75 57.30
N MET A 168 20.96 -30.40 56.14
CA MET A 168 21.79 -31.60 56.00
C MET A 168 23.22 -31.35 56.46
N ARG A 169 23.84 -30.23 56.07
CA ARG A 169 25.19 -29.88 56.56
C ARG A 169 25.24 -29.72 58.08
N LYS A 170 24.20 -29.14 58.69
CA LYS A 170 24.11 -29.07 60.17
C LYS A 170 23.97 -30.47 60.79
N ALA A 171 23.13 -31.33 60.22
CA ALA A 171 22.93 -32.70 60.68
C ALA A 171 24.23 -33.51 60.60
N VAL A 172 24.92 -33.49 59.46
CA VAL A 172 26.24 -34.13 59.28
C VAL A 172 27.25 -33.61 60.29
N ASN A 173 27.35 -32.29 60.48
CA ASN A 173 28.27 -31.73 61.48
C ASN A 173 27.91 -32.13 62.92
N SER A 174 26.62 -32.28 63.24
CA SER A 174 26.17 -32.78 64.54
C SER A 174 26.56 -34.24 64.74
N GLN A 175 26.33 -35.08 63.73
CA GLN A 175 26.71 -36.49 63.73
C GLN A 175 28.24 -36.67 63.82
N VAL A 176 29.03 -35.84 63.13
CA VAL A 176 30.49 -35.85 63.24
C VAL A 176 30.94 -35.49 64.66
N LYS A 177 30.31 -34.49 65.30
CA LYS A 177 30.60 -34.16 66.70
C LYS A 177 30.23 -35.31 67.63
N GLU A 178 29.08 -35.94 67.40
CA GLU A 178 28.62 -37.09 68.18
C GLU A 178 29.58 -38.29 68.03
N LEU A 179 29.98 -38.62 66.80
CA LEU A 179 31.00 -39.63 66.49
C LEU A 179 32.32 -39.29 67.17
N HIS A 180 32.74 -38.03 67.16
CA HIS A 180 33.96 -37.61 67.85
C HIS A 180 33.85 -37.78 69.37
N THR A 181 32.71 -37.43 69.97
CA THR A 181 32.46 -37.67 71.40
C THR A 181 32.41 -39.16 71.74
N ASN A 182 31.79 -39.98 70.88
CA ASN A 182 31.73 -41.43 71.05
C ASN A 182 33.10 -42.07 70.87
N LEU A 183 33.90 -41.61 69.90
CA LEU A 183 35.27 -42.04 69.71
C LEU A 183 36.16 -41.66 70.90
N ASN A 184 35.97 -40.48 71.49
CA ASN A 184 36.65 -40.09 72.72
C ASN A 184 36.23 -40.94 73.93
N LYS A 185 34.93 -41.26 74.06
CA LYS A 185 34.42 -42.21 75.08
C LYS A 185 34.99 -43.61 74.87
N ILE A 186 34.98 -44.12 73.64
CA ILE A 186 35.57 -45.42 73.29
C ILE A 186 37.07 -45.41 73.55
N SER A 187 37.79 -44.34 73.23
CA SER A 187 39.21 -44.19 73.54
C SER A 187 39.46 -44.19 75.05
N HIS A 188 38.62 -43.51 75.83
CA HIS A 188 38.65 -43.51 77.28
C HIS A 188 38.34 -44.91 77.86
N ASP A 189 37.30 -45.55 77.35
CA ASP A 189 36.89 -46.90 77.73
C ASP A 189 37.95 -47.92 77.31
N ILE A 190 38.58 -47.78 76.15
CA ILE A 190 39.73 -48.59 75.73
C ILE A 190 40.87 -48.37 76.72
N LYS A 191 41.25 -47.13 77.07
CA LYS A 191 42.31 -46.88 78.08
C LYS A 191 41.96 -47.48 79.45
N LYS A 192 40.71 -47.37 79.88
CA LYS A 192 40.17 -47.98 81.11
C LYS A 192 40.20 -49.51 81.01
N TYR A 193 39.84 -50.06 79.85
CA TYR A 193 39.89 -51.48 79.55
C TYR A 193 41.31 -51.99 79.43
N THR A 194 42.28 -51.25 78.89
CA THR A 194 43.70 -51.64 78.85
C THR A 194 44.26 -51.70 80.27
N LYS A 195 43.85 -50.78 81.16
CA LYS A 195 44.12 -50.87 82.60
C LYS A 195 43.48 -52.11 83.25
N ILE A 196 42.27 -52.49 82.82
CA ILE A 196 41.55 -53.67 83.35
C ILE A 196 42.06 -54.99 82.73
N CYS A 197 42.48 -54.99 81.46
CA CYS A 197 43.02 -56.13 80.71
C CYS A 197 44.47 -56.43 81.09
N ASN A 198 45.22 -55.46 81.62
CA ASN A 198 46.43 -55.76 82.40
C ASN A 198 46.14 -56.51 83.71
N ASN A 199 44.87 -56.61 84.13
CA ASN A 199 44.48 -57.24 85.39
C ASN A 199 43.56 -58.45 85.28
N GLN A 200 42.95 -58.80 84.15
CA GLN A 200 42.17 -60.05 84.07
C GLN A 200 41.77 -60.45 82.63
N GLN A 201 41.96 -61.74 82.38
CA GLN A 201 41.79 -62.47 81.12
C GLN A 201 40.31 -62.77 80.81
N ASN A 202 39.95 -62.69 79.52
CA ASN A 202 38.83 -63.32 78.81
C ASN A 202 37.37 -63.10 79.28
N ARG A 203 36.57 -62.39 78.43
CA ARG A 203 35.14 -62.68 78.09
C ARG A 203 34.43 -61.67 77.15
N ARG A 204 35.10 -60.66 76.55
CA ARG A 204 34.45 -59.54 75.81
C ARG A 204 34.77 -59.49 74.30
N ILE A 205 34.82 -60.62 73.62
CA ILE A 205 35.08 -60.68 72.17
C ILE A 205 33.78 -60.49 71.34
N SER A 206 32.60 -60.72 71.91
CA SER A 206 31.34 -60.75 71.12
C SER A 206 30.78 -59.38 70.72
N SER A 207 30.76 -58.37 71.59
CA SER A 207 30.05 -57.10 71.29
C SER A 207 30.82 -56.14 70.39
N LYS A 208 32.15 -56.29 70.27
CA LYS A 208 32.97 -55.49 69.34
C LYS A 208 32.78 -55.97 67.90
N LEU A 209 32.56 -57.26 67.71
CA LEU A 209 32.34 -57.86 66.40
C LEU A 209 31.04 -57.37 65.76
N GLU A 210 29.96 -57.24 66.55
CA GLU A 210 28.68 -56.66 66.11
C GLU A 210 28.79 -55.20 65.64
N SER A 211 29.57 -54.37 66.33
CA SER A 211 29.79 -52.97 65.91
C SER A 211 30.58 -52.85 64.59
N TYR A 212 31.53 -53.74 64.33
CA TYR A 212 32.26 -53.77 63.06
C TYR A 212 31.38 -54.28 61.90
N ILE A 213 30.48 -55.23 62.18
CA ILE A 213 29.52 -55.73 61.20
C ILE A 213 28.55 -54.61 60.79
N ASN A 214 27.99 -53.86 61.74
CA ASN A 214 27.07 -52.76 61.44
C ASN A 214 27.76 -51.64 60.62
N ASN A 215 29.00 -51.28 60.96
CA ASN A 215 29.75 -50.27 60.19
C ASN A 215 30.09 -50.74 58.77
N LEU A 216 30.33 -52.04 58.56
CA LEU A 216 30.53 -52.61 57.23
C LEU A 216 29.24 -52.59 56.41
N ASP A 217 28.09 -52.79 57.05
CA ASP A 217 26.80 -52.72 56.37
C ASP A 217 26.43 -51.28 55.99
N ASP A 218 26.70 -50.29 56.84
CA ASP A 218 26.52 -48.88 56.48
C ASP A 218 27.37 -48.50 55.25
N ILE A 219 28.65 -48.89 55.20
CA ILE A 219 29.54 -48.64 54.06
C ILE A 219 29.04 -49.37 52.78
N LYS A 220 28.52 -50.59 52.91
CA LYS A 220 27.91 -51.31 51.77
C LYS A 220 26.67 -50.59 51.24
N THR A 221 25.81 -50.08 52.12
CA THR A 221 24.62 -49.34 51.68
C THR A 221 25.00 -48.02 50.99
N GLU A 222 26.04 -47.34 51.46
CA GLU A 222 26.53 -46.11 50.84
C GLU A 222 27.15 -46.39 49.46
N GLY A 223 27.97 -47.44 49.34
CA GLY A 223 28.51 -47.90 48.06
C GLY A 223 27.42 -48.27 47.04
N SER A 224 26.31 -48.88 47.48
CA SER A 224 25.18 -49.19 46.61
C SER A 224 24.50 -47.94 46.03
N LYS A 225 24.42 -46.85 46.80
CA LYS A 225 23.86 -45.58 46.34
C LYS A 225 24.74 -44.90 45.30
N TYR A 226 26.06 -44.93 45.50
CA TYR A 226 27.00 -44.38 44.52
C TYR A 226 27.00 -45.16 43.21
N ASN A 227 26.89 -46.49 43.27
CA ASN A 227 26.73 -47.31 42.07
C ASN A 227 25.46 -46.95 41.29
N LEU A 228 24.32 -46.75 41.96
CA LEU A 228 23.08 -46.32 41.29
C LEU A 228 23.24 -44.98 40.56
N ILE A 229 23.92 -44.01 41.18
CA ILE A 229 24.19 -42.70 40.56
C ILE A 229 25.10 -42.85 39.34
N CYS A 230 26.16 -43.66 39.45
CA CYS A 230 27.08 -43.91 38.35
C CYS A 230 26.37 -44.62 37.18
N THR A 231 25.47 -45.57 37.46
CA THR A 231 24.65 -46.22 36.42
C THR A 231 23.79 -45.19 35.70
N ALA A 232 23.05 -44.35 36.43
CA ALA A 232 22.19 -43.33 35.81
C ALA A 232 22.97 -42.32 34.97
N LEU A 233 24.17 -41.93 35.42
CA LEU A 233 25.04 -41.02 34.65
C LEU A 233 25.57 -41.68 33.37
N LEU A 234 25.96 -42.97 33.42
CA LEU A 234 26.37 -43.72 32.24
C LEU A 234 25.22 -43.89 31.24
N GLU A 235 24.00 -44.18 31.71
CA GLU A 235 22.81 -44.28 30.86
C GLU A 235 22.56 -42.98 30.08
N ILE A 236 22.62 -41.84 30.76
CA ILE A 236 22.49 -40.52 30.11
C ILE A 236 23.60 -40.31 29.08
N LEU A 237 24.83 -40.70 29.41
CA LEU A 237 25.97 -40.60 28.49
C LEU A 237 25.81 -41.50 27.26
N HIS A 238 25.25 -42.70 27.41
CA HIS A 238 24.93 -43.61 26.31
C HIS A 238 23.83 -43.07 25.41
N GLU A 239 22.81 -42.43 25.99
CA GLU A 239 21.75 -41.78 25.21
C GLU A 239 22.28 -40.62 24.36
N ILE A 240 23.22 -39.84 24.88
CA ILE A 240 23.82 -38.71 24.16
C ILE A 240 24.84 -39.18 23.10
N HIS A 241 25.56 -40.28 23.36
CA HIS A 241 26.58 -40.83 22.45
C HIS A 241 26.20 -42.22 21.91
N PRO A 242 25.08 -42.36 21.16
CA PRO A 242 24.59 -43.67 20.71
C PRO A 242 25.50 -44.36 19.68
N THR A 243 26.52 -43.66 19.16
CA THR A 243 27.45 -44.16 18.14
C THR A 243 28.85 -44.44 18.68
N ASN A 244 29.15 -44.08 19.92
CA ASN A 244 30.46 -44.29 20.53
C ASN A 244 30.54 -45.72 21.10
N LYS A 245 31.16 -46.63 20.34
CA LYS A 245 31.24 -48.06 20.66
C LYS A 245 32.02 -48.35 21.95
N THR A 246 33.10 -47.60 22.20
CA THR A 246 33.91 -47.76 23.41
C THR A 246 33.14 -47.36 24.66
N LEU A 247 32.37 -46.26 24.60
CA LEU A 247 31.54 -45.83 25.72
C LEU A 247 30.42 -46.82 26.04
N GLN A 248 29.84 -47.49 25.03
CA GLN A 248 28.78 -48.50 25.21
C GLN A 248 29.21 -49.74 25.99
N GLU A 249 30.51 -50.04 26.03
CA GLU A 249 31.06 -51.19 26.76
C GLU A 249 31.36 -50.84 28.24
N VAL A 250 31.32 -49.56 28.61
CA VAL A 250 31.56 -49.08 29.98
C VAL A 250 30.34 -49.31 30.87
N ASN A 251 30.56 -49.95 32.02
CA ASN A 251 29.54 -50.13 33.05
C ASN A 251 30.11 -49.73 34.43
N THR A 252 29.28 -49.75 35.48
CA THR A 252 29.70 -49.32 36.82
C THR A 252 30.79 -50.18 37.46
N SER A 253 31.01 -51.40 36.98
CA SER A 253 32.11 -52.26 37.43
C SER A 253 33.43 -52.03 36.69
N THR A 254 33.40 -51.38 35.51
CA THR A 254 34.58 -51.12 34.67
C THR A 254 34.90 -49.63 34.51
N ILE A 255 34.13 -48.75 35.17
CA ILE A 255 34.31 -47.29 35.15
C ILE A 255 35.74 -46.88 35.52
N ASP A 256 36.32 -47.50 36.54
CA ASP A 256 37.65 -47.11 37.05
C ASP A 256 38.75 -47.35 36.00
N GLU A 257 38.55 -48.35 35.14
CA GLU A 257 39.46 -48.72 34.06
C GLU A 257 39.27 -47.85 32.80
N HIS A 258 38.06 -47.29 32.60
CA HIS A 258 37.67 -46.55 31.40
C HIS A 258 37.34 -45.07 31.67
N ILE A 259 37.79 -44.52 32.79
CA ILE A 259 37.43 -43.16 33.22
C ILE A 259 37.84 -42.09 32.17
N GLY A 260 38.94 -42.33 31.46
CA GLY A 260 39.40 -41.44 30.39
C GLY A 260 38.43 -41.40 29.20
N GLU A 261 37.79 -42.51 28.86
CA GLU A 261 36.80 -42.58 27.77
C GLU A 261 35.51 -41.86 28.16
N VAL A 262 35.09 -42.00 29.42
CA VAL A 262 33.96 -41.26 29.99
C VAL A 262 34.24 -39.75 29.98
N GLU A 263 35.43 -39.32 30.37
CA GLU A 263 35.83 -37.91 30.31
C GLU A 263 35.90 -37.34 28.89
N ILE A 264 36.29 -38.14 27.90
CA ILE A 264 36.30 -37.74 26.49
C ILE A 264 34.86 -37.61 26.00
N ALA A 265 34.00 -38.59 26.27
CA ALA A 265 32.59 -38.52 25.92
C ALA A 265 31.92 -37.29 26.52
N ILE A 266 32.11 -37.01 27.81
CA ILE A 266 31.57 -35.80 28.46
C ILE A 266 32.05 -34.52 27.76
N ARG A 267 33.31 -34.46 27.32
CA ARG A 267 33.86 -33.30 26.59
C ARG A 267 33.25 -33.14 25.20
N GLU A 268 32.89 -34.23 24.54
CA GLU A 268 32.34 -34.25 23.18
C GLU A 268 30.82 -33.99 23.14
N ILE A 269 30.11 -34.04 24.28
CA ILE A 269 28.66 -33.78 24.38
C ILE A 269 28.22 -32.52 23.59
N PRO A 270 28.87 -31.34 23.73
CA PRO A 270 28.43 -30.13 23.02
C PRO A 270 28.54 -30.25 21.49
N ASP A 271 29.52 -30.99 21.00
CA ASP A 271 29.76 -31.16 19.57
C ASP A 271 28.79 -32.18 18.96
N VAL A 272 28.47 -33.25 19.69
CA VAL A 272 27.45 -34.24 19.28
C VAL A 272 26.07 -33.61 19.22
N ILE A 273 25.67 -32.86 20.26
CA ILE A 273 24.38 -32.14 20.27
C ILE A 273 24.31 -31.14 19.11
N ARG A 274 25.42 -30.41 18.84
CA ARG A 274 25.47 -29.45 17.73
C ARG A 274 25.29 -30.16 16.38
N SER A 275 25.97 -31.28 16.18
CA SER A 275 25.88 -32.09 14.96
C SER A 275 24.48 -32.66 14.74
N GLU A 276 23.83 -33.16 15.80
CA GLU A 276 22.47 -33.68 15.74
C GLU A 276 21.46 -32.57 15.42
N THR A 277 21.55 -31.44 16.11
CA THR A 277 20.70 -30.26 15.87
C THR A 277 20.86 -29.76 14.42
N GLN A 278 22.10 -29.70 13.91
CA GLN A 278 22.36 -29.30 12.53
C GLN A 278 21.75 -30.28 11.53
N SER A 279 21.83 -31.58 11.81
CA SER A 279 21.23 -32.64 10.97
C SER A 279 19.70 -32.56 10.97
N GLU A 280 19.08 -32.27 12.12
CA GLU A 280 17.64 -32.06 12.24
C GLU A 280 17.17 -30.81 11.51
N MET A 281 17.91 -29.70 11.64
CA MET A 281 17.64 -28.46 10.89
C MET A 281 17.75 -28.67 9.38
N LEU A 282 18.78 -29.38 8.90
CA LEU A 282 18.92 -29.75 7.49
C LEU A 282 17.73 -30.59 7.02
N ARG A 283 17.29 -31.58 7.82
CA ARG A 283 16.12 -32.40 7.50
C ARG A 283 14.84 -31.57 7.40
N SER A 284 14.64 -30.62 8.31
CA SER A 284 13.51 -29.69 8.29
C SER A 284 13.53 -28.81 7.03
N VAL A 285 14.70 -28.26 6.67
CA VAL A 285 14.87 -27.46 5.46
C VAL A 285 14.61 -28.29 4.20
N TYR A 286 15.08 -29.53 4.12
CA TYR A 286 14.80 -30.41 2.97
C TYR A 286 13.33 -30.83 2.87
N ASN A 287 12.62 -30.94 3.99
CA ASN A 287 11.17 -31.18 3.96
C ASN A 287 10.41 -29.96 3.41
N ALA A 288 10.84 -28.74 3.76
CA ALA A 288 10.22 -27.51 3.28
C ALA A 288 10.62 -27.13 1.84
N TYR A 289 11.85 -27.46 1.43
CA TYR A 289 12.43 -27.15 0.12
C TYR A 289 13.13 -28.37 -0.49
N PRO A 290 12.36 -29.32 -1.05
CA PRO A 290 12.87 -30.60 -1.56
C PRO A 290 13.92 -30.47 -2.66
N GLU A 291 13.90 -29.38 -3.43
CA GLU A 291 14.85 -29.13 -4.51
C GLU A 291 16.31 -29.05 -4.04
N TYR A 292 16.56 -28.68 -2.79
CA TYR A 292 17.92 -28.62 -2.23
C TYR A 292 18.43 -29.98 -1.76
N LYS A 293 17.53 -30.95 -1.53
CA LYS A 293 17.91 -32.33 -1.17
C LYS A 293 18.65 -33.04 -2.30
N GLN A 294 18.34 -32.71 -3.55
CA GLN A 294 18.95 -33.31 -4.74
C GLN A 294 20.32 -32.71 -5.07
N GLN A 295 20.64 -31.53 -4.53
CA GLN A 295 21.86 -30.79 -4.85
C GLN A 295 23.05 -31.15 -3.95
N ASN A 296 22.84 -32.03 -2.96
CA ASN A 296 23.88 -32.53 -2.05
C ASN A 296 24.67 -31.39 -1.35
N ILE A 297 23.96 -30.32 -0.97
CA ILE A 297 24.54 -29.16 -0.31
C ILE A 297 24.62 -29.46 1.19
N ASN A 298 25.82 -29.66 1.71
CA ASN A 298 26.03 -30.03 3.12
C ASN A 298 25.96 -28.82 4.09
N SER A 299 25.95 -27.60 3.57
CA SER A 299 25.95 -26.37 4.38
C SER A 299 24.55 -25.76 4.45
N LEU A 300 23.96 -25.75 5.64
CA LEU A 300 22.66 -25.11 5.92
C LEU A 300 22.67 -23.63 5.51
N THR A 301 23.78 -22.94 5.74
CA THR A 301 23.96 -21.53 5.40
C THR A 301 23.91 -21.28 3.90
N GLU A 302 24.50 -22.16 3.10
CA GLU A 302 24.46 -22.07 1.63
C GLU A 302 23.05 -22.25 1.10
N ILE A 303 22.28 -23.21 1.66
CA ILE A 303 20.88 -23.42 1.30
C ILE A 303 20.05 -22.18 1.62
N ILE A 304 20.20 -21.62 2.83
CA ILE A 304 19.48 -20.41 3.24
C ILE A 304 19.83 -19.23 2.32
N ASN A 305 21.11 -19.02 2.02
CA ASN A 305 21.55 -17.94 1.14
C ASN A 305 20.97 -18.11 -0.27
N SER A 306 20.98 -19.32 -0.83
CA SER A 306 20.37 -19.61 -2.13
C SER A 306 18.86 -19.32 -2.14
N ILE A 307 18.13 -19.68 -1.07
CA ILE A 307 16.70 -19.37 -0.94
C ILE A 307 16.48 -17.86 -0.95
N VAL A 308 17.27 -17.12 -0.18
CA VAL A 308 17.20 -15.66 -0.10
C VAL A 308 17.50 -15.02 -1.45
N GLU A 309 18.57 -15.44 -2.13
CA GLU A 309 18.93 -14.94 -3.46
C GLU A 309 17.85 -15.21 -4.50
N LYS A 310 17.29 -16.43 -4.53
CA LYS A 310 16.22 -16.79 -5.47
C LYS A 310 14.98 -15.92 -5.25
N ARG A 311 14.65 -15.63 -3.98
CA ARG A 311 13.52 -14.77 -3.63
C ARG A 311 13.77 -13.30 -3.99
N LEU A 312 14.99 -12.80 -3.77
CA LEU A 312 15.40 -11.45 -4.18
C LEU A 312 15.33 -11.29 -5.70
N LYS A 313 15.90 -12.22 -6.47
CA LYS A 313 15.83 -12.19 -7.94
C LYS A 313 14.40 -12.22 -8.47
N SER A 314 13.52 -13.02 -7.86
CA SER A 314 12.10 -13.06 -8.21
C SER A 314 11.40 -11.71 -7.95
N GLN A 315 11.70 -11.06 -6.82
CA GLN A 315 11.17 -9.73 -6.53
C GLN A 315 11.73 -8.66 -7.47
N GLU A 316 13.02 -8.67 -7.77
CA GLU A 316 13.64 -7.75 -8.74
C GLU A 316 12.98 -7.87 -10.12
N GLN A 317 12.72 -9.09 -10.60
CA GLN A 317 11.99 -9.30 -11.86
C GLN A 317 10.57 -8.71 -11.82
N LEU A 318 9.84 -8.88 -10.72
CA LEU A 318 8.52 -8.28 -10.55
C LEU A 318 8.57 -6.75 -10.59
N TYR A 319 9.58 -6.14 -9.96
CA TYR A 319 9.78 -4.69 -10.00
C TYR A 319 10.13 -4.21 -11.41
N ASP A 320 11.02 -4.91 -12.12
CA ASP A 320 11.39 -4.58 -13.50
C ASP A 320 10.19 -4.66 -14.45
N ASP A 321 9.35 -5.68 -14.32
CA ASP A 321 8.13 -5.82 -15.10
C ASP A 321 7.12 -4.70 -14.80
N HIS A 322 6.99 -4.33 -13.53
CA HIS A 322 6.16 -3.19 -13.13
C HIS A 322 6.70 -1.87 -13.69
N TYR A 323 8.02 -1.67 -13.64
CA TYR A 323 8.69 -0.51 -14.21
C TYR A 323 8.49 -0.41 -15.72
N LYS A 324 8.65 -1.52 -16.46
CA LYS A 324 8.37 -1.58 -17.91
C LYS A 324 6.92 -1.21 -18.22
N LYS A 325 5.95 -1.72 -17.46
CA LYS A 325 4.52 -1.36 -17.61
C LYS A 325 4.28 0.12 -17.36
N LEU A 326 4.90 0.70 -16.33
CA LEU A 326 4.80 2.14 -16.04
C LEU A 326 5.43 2.99 -17.15
N LYS A 327 6.61 2.61 -17.63
CA LYS A 327 7.29 3.30 -18.74
C LYS A 327 6.46 3.28 -20.03
N LYS A 328 5.79 2.15 -20.32
CA LYS A 328 4.86 2.07 -21.45
C LYS A 328 3.66 3.02 -21.28
N LYS A 329 3.04 3.04 -20.09
CA LYS A 329 1.96 3.98 -19.77
C LYS A 329 2.41 5.44 -19.88
N GLU A 330 3.61 5.76 -19.41
CA GLU A 330 4.18 7.10 -19.53
C GLU A 330 4.34 7.49 -20.99
N HIS A 331 4.88 6.59 -21.83
CA HIS A 331 5.03 6.83 -23.25
C HIS A 331 3.67 7.07 -23.94
N GLU A 332 2.66 6.26 -23.63
CA GLU A 332 1.29 6.46 -24.13
C GLU A 332 0.69 7.81 -23.70
N LEU A 333 0.94 8.22 -22.45
CA LEU A 333 0.50 9.53 -21.94
C LEU A 333 1.21 10.68 -22.65
N ARG A 334 2.53 10.60 -22.85
CA ARG A 334 3.30 11.60 -23.60
C ARG A 334 2.81 11.71 -25.05
N ALA A 335 2.54 10.58 -25.71
CA ALA A 335 1.99 10.56 -27.07
C ALA A 335 0.60 11.21 -27.14
N ARG A 336 -0.27 10.97 -26.14
CA ARG A 336 -1.57 11.65 -26.04
C ARG A 336 -1.40 13.16 -25.81
N LEU A 337 -0.46 13.55 -24.97
CA LEU A 337 -0.16 14.96 -24.67
C LEU A 337 0.36 15.70 -25.90
N GLN A 338 1.23 15.06 -26.68
CA GLN A 338 1.72 15.60 -27.95
C GLN A 338 0.58 15.76 -28.96
N LYS A 339 -0.30 14.76 -29.11
CA LYS A 339 -1.49 14.88 -29.96
C LYS A 339 -2.40 16.04 -29.56
N VAL A 340 -2.58 16.27 -28.26
CA VAL A 340 -3.35 17.43 -27.76
C VAL A 340 -2.63 18.74 -28.09
N LEU A 341 -1.32 18.83 -27.85
CA LEU A 341 -0.53 20.02 -28.19
C LEU A 341 -0.54 20.34 -29.69
N ASP A 342 -0.44 19.32 -30.55
CA ASP A 342 -0.48 19.49 -32.00
C ASP A 342 -1.87 19.90 -32.50
N SER A 343 -2.93 19.60 -31.74
CA SER A 343 -4.31 20.01 -32.04
C SER A 343 -4.64 21.45 -31.58
N ILE A 344 -3.73 22.12 -30.87
CA ILE A 344 -3.89 23.53 -30.50
C ILE A 344 -3.47 24.38 -31.71
N PRO A 345 -4.36 25.25 -32.25
CA PRO A 345 -4.03 26.09 -33.40
C PRO A 345 -2.87 27.04 -33.07
N LYS A 346 -1.85 27.10 -33.94
CA LYS A 346 -0.65 27.93 -33.78
C LYS A 346 -0.74 29.32 -34.45
N GLU A 347 -1.89 29.66 -35.03
CA GLU A 347 -2.10 30.98 -35.64
C GLU A 347 -2.41 32.05 -34.58
N PRO A 348 -1.95 33.31 -34.76
CA PRO A 348 -2.32 34.40 -33.87
C PRO A 348 -3.83 34.64 -33.97
N ILE A 349 -4.55 34.34 -32.89
CA ILE A 349 -6.01 34.46 -32.83
C ILE A 349 -6.41 35.94 -32.82
N TYR A 350 -6.53 36.53 -34.01
CA TYR A 350 -7.25 37.78 -34.22
C TYR A 350 -8.69 37.47 -34.61
N THR A 351 -9.54 37.13 -33.63
CA THR A 351 -10.98 37.40 -33.73
C THR A 351 -11.63 37.38 -32.35
N LYS A 352 -12.35 38.46 -32.06
CA LYS A 352 -13.13 38.71 -30.83
C LYS A 352 -14.18 37.60 -30.63
N MET A 353 -14.40 37.24 -29.36
CA MET A 353 -15.39 36.30 -28.80
C MET A 353 -15.04 34.80 -28.65
N SER A 354 -14.08 34.21 -29.38
CA SER A 354 -13.70 32.80 -29.17
C SER A 354 -12.58 32.58 -28.13
N THR A 355 -11.90 33.65 -27.71
CA THR A 355 -10.66 33.59 -26.92
C THR A 355 -10.86 33.33 -25.43
N PHE A 356 -12.02 33.67 -24.86
CA PHE A 356 -12.26 33.49 -23.42
C PHE A 356 -12.47 32.02 -23.01
N SER A 357 -13.12 31.22 -23.86
CA SER A 357 -13.37 29.79 -23.60
C SER A 357 -12.11 28.94 -23.75
N MET A 358 -11.29 29.22 -24.77
CA MET A 358 -10.02 28.51 -24.96
C MET A 358 -8.96 28.91 -23.93
N ALA A 359 -8.89 30.17 -23.53
CA ALA A 359 -7.99 30.61 -22.45
C ALA A 359 -8.36 29.97 -21.10
N ALA A 360 -9.65 29.91 -20.76
CA ALA A 360 -10.10 29.27 -19.52
C ALA A 360 -9.83 27.76 -19.51
N ASN A 361 -9.99 27.07 -20.65
CA ASN A 361 -9.65 25.65 -20.75
C ASN A 361 -8.14 25.41 -20.68
N ALA A 362 -7.33 26.29 -21.28
CA ALA A 362 -5.87 26.22 -21.19
C ALA A 362 -5.39 26.46 -19.75
N ASP A 363 -5.95 27.44 -19.04
CA ASP A 363 -5.65 27.67 -17.62
C ASP A 363 -6.10 26.50 -16.74
N HIS A 364 -7.24 25.88 -17.03
CA HIS A 364 -7.70 24.72 -16.28
C HIS A 364 -6.77 23.51 -16.47
N GLU A 365 -6.35 23.22 -17.70
CA GLU A 365 -5.40 22.14 -17.96
C GLU A 365 -3.99 22.47 -17.44
N LYS A 366 -3.57 23.74 -17.42
CA LYS A 366 -2.33 24.19 -16.77
C LYS A 366 -2.35 23.94 -15.27
N ILE A 367 -3.42 24.33 -14.57
CA ILE A 367 -3.58 24.09 -13.12
C ILE A 367 -3.57 22.57 -12.81
N LYS A 368 -4.21 21.77 -13.67
CA LYS A 368 -4.26 20.31 -13.54
C LYS A 368 -2.89 19.67 -13.76
N TRP A 369 -2.11 20.21 -14.70
CA TRP A 369 -0.73 19.80 -14.95
C TRP A 369 0.19 20.19 -13.79
N GLU A 370 0.09 21.41 -13.26
CA GLU A 370 0.88 21.85 -12.10
C GLU A 370 0.60 20.99 -10.86
N LYS A 371 -0.66 20.62 -10.60
CA LYS A 371 -1.01 19.67 -9.53
C LYS A 371 -0.40 18.29 -9.73
N ARG A 372 -0.44 17.75 -10.96
CA ARG A 372 0.16 16.46 -11.30
C ARG A 372 1.68 16.49 -11.20
N LYS A 373 2.32 17.57 -11.63
CA LYS A 373 3.76 17.78 -11.52
C LYS A 373 4.19 17.81 -10.05
N LYS A 374 3.48 18.56 -9.20
CA LYS A 374 3.79 18.61 -7.76
C LYS A 374 3.69 17.24 -7.09
N TYR A 375 2.67 16.45 -7.42
CA TYR A 375 2.53 15.08 -6.93
C TYR A 375 3.68 14.16 -7.41
N LEU A 376 4.10 14.30 -8.68
CA LEU A 376 5.23 13.58 -9.24
C LEU A 376 6.55 13.96 -8.54
N ASP A 377 6.80 15.25 -8.33
CA ASP A 377 8.01 15.74 -7.65
C ASP A 377 8.06 15.27 -6.18
N GLU A 378 6.93 15.25 -5.47
CA GLU A 378 6.82 14.67 -4.11
C GLU A 378 7.08 13.16 -4.12
N THR A 379 6.54 12.44 -5.10
CA THR A 379 6.76 10.98 -5.24
C THR A 379 8.22 10.67 -5.55
N ILE A 380 8.87 11.44 -6.43
CA ILE A 380 10.30 11.29 -6.74
C ILE A 380 11.15 11.56 -5.50
N LYS A 381 10.86 12.61 -4.73
CA LYS A 381 11.56 12.87 -3.46
C LYS A 381 11.45 11.72 -2.47
N ILE A 382 10.26 11.11 -2.34
CA ILE A 382 10.06 9.95 -1.47
C ILE A 382 10.91 8.78 -1.97
N VAL A 383 10.90 8.49 -3.27
CA VAL A 383 11.71 7.41 -3.86
C VAL A 383 13.21 7.67 -3.71
N GLU A 384 13.68 8.90 -3.91
CA GLU A 384 15.08 9.28 -3.68
C GLU A 384 15.49 9.19 -2.20
N SER A 385 14.57 9.47 -1.27
CA SER A 385 14.81 9.32 0.17
C SER A 385 14.86 7.86 0.63
N LEU A 386 14.17 6.97 -0.10
CA LEU A 386 14.15 5.53 0.14
C LEU A 386 15.28 4.79 -0.61
N SER A 387 15.94 5.46 -1.55
CA SER A 387 17.14 4.94 -2.20
C SER A 387 18.31 5.00 -1.22
N PRO A 388 19.00 3.89 -0.94
CA PRO A 388 20.17 3.91 -0.08
C PRO A 388 21.22 4.81 -0.73
N LYS A 389 21.59 5.92 -0.06
CA LYS A 389 22.74 6.73 -0.44
C LYS A 389 23.91 5.77 -0.66
N LYS A 390 24.40 5.67 -1.91
CA LYS A 390 25.69 5.03 -2.20
C LYS A 390 26.70 5.68 -1.27
N SER A 391 27.09 4.95 -0.24
CA SER A 391 28.21 5.30 0.61
C SER A 391 29.39 5.51 -0.32
N HIS A 392 29.88 6.74 -0.29
CA HIS A 392 31.16 7.11 -0.87
C HIS A 392 32.19 6.17 -0.26
N SER A 393 32.65 5.19 -1.04
CA SER A 393 33.88 4.46 -0.74
C SER A 393 35.00 5.49 -0.65
N PRO A 394 35.65 5.66 0.52
CA PRO A 394 36.84 6.48 0.57
C PRO A 394 37.91 5.77 -0.23
N LYS A 395 38.43 6.43 -1.26
CA LYS A 395 39.73 6.07 -1.82
C LYS A 395 40.77 6.28 -0.72
N LYS A 396 41.28 5.19 -0.16
CA LYS A 396 42.70 4.96 0.11
C LYS A 396 42.93 3.50 0.47
#